data_AF-A0A535K650-F1
#
_entry.id   AF-A0A535K650-F1
#
_cell.length_a   1.000
_cell.length_b   1.000
_cell.length_c   1.000
_cell.angle_alpha   90.00
_cell.angle_beta   90.00
_cell.angle_gamma   90.00
#
_symmetry.space_group_name_H-M   'P 1'
#
loop_
_entity.id
_entity.type
_entity.pdbx_description
1 polymer ?
#
loop_
_entity_poly.entity_id
_entity_poly.type
_entity_poly.pdbx_seq_one_letter_code
_entity_poly.pdbx_strand_id
1 'polypeptide(L)'
;MWRWTCSSRSWAYLRRWNKRVNSWRLGGNRRLSVSKPQVVSDQNFETEVIKSDTPVLVDFWAAWCGPCRMVAPVLEEIANEQGEKVKIAKLDVDANPITAGRFGVRSIPTMILFKNGREADRVVGYHPKEQLLKKLQPHITGTAAA
;
A
#
# COMPACT_ATOMS: atom_id res chain seq x y z
N MET A 1 21.56 72.94 -35.01
CA MET A 1 22.73 73.11 -34.13
C MET A 1 22.15 73.54 -32.77
N TRP A 2 21.99 72.73 -31.73
CA TRP A 2 22.85 71.70 -31.14
C TRP A 2 22.07 70.44 -30.74
N ARG A 3 22.80 69.34 -30.61
CA ARG A 3 22.40 67.95 -30.39
C ARG A 3 22.95 67.50 -29.03
N TRP A 4 22.11 66.99 -28.13
CA TRP A 4 22.50 66.14 -26.97
C TRP A 4 21.32 65.19 -26.69
N THR A 5 21.31 63.98 -27.27
CA THR A 5 21.61 62.68 -26.61
C THR A 5 20.75 62.39 -25.37
N CYS A 6 19.73 61.53 -25.49
CA CYS A 6 19.82 60.09 -25.24
C CYS A 6 20.29 59.75 -23.82
N SER A 7 19.38 59.32 -22.94
CA SER A 7 19.47 57.97 -22.35
C SER A 7 18.35 57.78 -21.33
N SER A 8 17.56 56.76 -21.61
CA SER A 8 16.71 56.01 -20.70
C SER A 8 17.45 55.56 -19.42
N ARG A 9 16.68 55.46 -18.32
CA ARG A 9 16.88 54.70 -17.04
C ARG A 9 16.36 55.57 -15.88
N SER A 10 15.58 55.12 -14.91
CA SER A 10 15.15 53.79 -14.53
C SER A 10 13.89 53.95 -13.66
N TRP A 11 12.77 53.41 -14.12
CA TRP A 11 11.65 53.05 -13.24
C TRP A 11 12.03 51.76 -12.51
N ALA A 12 12.73 51.89 -11.37
CA ALA A 12 13.08 50.74 -10.53
C ALA A 12 13.13 51.14 -9.05
N TYR A 13 12.05 51.75 -8.56
CA TYR A 13 11.75 51.83 -7.14
C TYR A 13 10.42 51.11 -6.90
N LEU A 14 10.38 50.28 -5.85
CA LEU A 14 9.21 49.56 -5.33
C LEU A 14 8.75 48.27 -6.06
N ARG A 15 9.67 47.34 -6.30
CA ARG A 15 9.36 45.89 -6.24
C ARG A 15 10.22 45.19 -5.19
N ARG A 16 9.93 45.47 -3.93
CA ARG A 16 10.50 44.77 -2.76
C ARG A 16 9.38 44.50 -1.75
N TRP A 17 8.41 43.67 -2.14
CA TRP A 17 7.50 43.04 -1.18
C TRP A 17 6.91 41.75 -1.78
N ASN A 18 7.24 40.63 -1.12
CA ASN A 18 6.65 39.30 -1.21
C ASN A 18 6.78 38.46 -2.50
N LYS A 19 8.03 38.09 -2.87
CA LYS A 19 8.31 36.81 -3.54
C LYS A 19 9.08 35.88 -2.58
N ARG A 20 8.35 35.13 -1.76
CA ARG A 20 8.86 33.92 -1.09
C ARG A 20 7.76 32.85 -0.99
N VAL A 21 7.14 32.54 -2.12
CA VAL A 21 6.53 31.23 -2.39
C VAL A 21 7.37 30.54 -3.47
N ASN A 22 8.64 30.33 -3.14
CA ASN A 22 9.58 29.61 -3.98
C ASN A 22 10.01 28.35 -3.22
N SER A 23 9.52 27.18 -3.66
CA SER A 23 10.38 26.07 -4.07
C SER A 23 9.52 24.86 -4.46
N TRP A 24 8.87 24.94 -5.62
CA TRP A 24 8.53 23.75 -6.39
C TRP A 24 9.65 23.55 -7.41
N ARG A 25 10.80 23.04 -6.95
CA ARG A 25 11.87 22.61 -7.84
C ARG A 25 12.68 21.47 -7.19
N LEU A 26 12.34 20.26 -7.67
CA LEU A 26 13.17 19.05 -7.79
C LEU A 26 13.68 18.38 -6.50
N GLY A 27 13.11 17.21 -6.21
CA GLY A 27 13.62 16.26 -5.21
C GLY A 27 12.52 15.28 -4.80
N GLY A 28 12.37 14.19 -5.54
CA GLY A 28 11.50 13.09 -5.11
C GLY A 28 12.00 12.53 -3.78
N ASN A 29 11.23 12.71 -2.71
CA ASN A 29 11.37 11.94 -1.49
C ASN A 29 10.00 11.39 -1.16
N ARG A 30 9.82 10.15 -1.62
CA ARG A 30 8.82 9.16 -1.22
C ARG A 30 7.88 9.69 -0.14
N ARG A 31 6.62 9.97 -0.51
CA ARG A 31 5.54 9.69 0.44
C ARG A 31 5.82 8.27 0.91
N LEU A 32 6.09 8.11 2.21
CA LEU A 32 5.99 6.79 2.83
C LEU A 32 4.64 6.28 2.37
N SER A 33 4.66 5.31 1.47
CA SER A 33 3.51 4.63 0.94
C SER A 33 2.92 3.90 2.13
N VAL A 34 2.07 4.59 2.89
CA VAL A 34 1.13 3.98 3.82
C VAL A 34 0.49 2.87 3.01
N SER A 35 0.89 1.64 3.30
CA SER A 35 0.62 0.49 2.45
C SER A 35 -0.81 0.10 2.73
N LYS A 36 -1.74 0.85 2.15
CA LYS A 36 -3.17 0.66 2.37
C LYS A 36 -3.54 -0.75 1.90
N PRO A 37 -4.36 -1.49 2.66
CA PRO A 37 -4.89 -2.75 2.20
C PRO A 37 -5.60 -2.56 0.86
N GLN A 38 -5.14 -3.28 -0.15
CA GLN A 38 -5.69 -3.19 -1.49
C GLN A 38 -6.90 -4.12 -1.62
N VAL A 39 -8.03 -3.58 -2.08
CA VAL A 39 -9.20 -4.42 -2.37
C VAL A 39 -8.94 -5.20 -3.65
N VAL A 40 -9.12 -6.52 -3.58
CA VAL A 40 -8.98 -7.43 -4.72
C VAL A 40 -10.32 -8.11 -5.00
N SER A 41 -10.55 -8.42 -6.27
CA SER A 41 -11.72 -9.13 -6.76
C SER A 41 -11.31 -10.39 -7.51
N ASP A 42 -12.27 -11.26 -7.84
CA ASP A 42 -12.06 -12.48 -8.62
C ASP A 42 -11.28 -12.23 -9.93
N GLN A 43 -11.53 -11.10 -10.59
CA GLN A 43 -10.90 -10.75 -11.87
C GLN A 43 -9.44 -10.30 -11.72
N ASN A 44 -9.14 -9.60 -10.62
CA ASN A 44 -7.81 -9.02 -10.39
C ASN A 44 -6.94 -9.89 -9.49
N PHE A 45 -7.49 -10.94 -8.89
CA PHE A 45 -6.77 -11.78 -7.95
C PHE A 45 -5.51 -12.40 -8.56
N GLU A 46 -5.60 -12.90 -9.80
CA GLU A 46 -4.47 -13.52 -10.47
C GLU A 46 -3.32 -12.53 -10.70
N THR A 47 -3.63 -11.31 -11.16
CA THR A 47 -2.61 -10.30 -11.44
C THR A 47 -2.04 -9.69 -10.17
N GLU A 48 -2.88 -9.43 -9.17
CA GLU A 48 -2.49 -8.69 -7.96
C GLU A 48 -1.88 -9.56 -6.87
N VAL A 49 -2.22 -10.86 -6.83
CA VAL A 49 -1.80 -11.82 -5.80
C VAL A 49 -0.89 -12.89 -6.38
N ILE A 50 -1.32 -13.60 -7.44
CA ILE A 50 -0.58 -14.75 -7.96
C ILE A 50 0.68 -14.32 -8.73
N LYS A 51 0.57 -13.28 -9.56
CA LYS A 51 1.69 -12.73 -10.35
C LYS A 51 2.51 -11.69 -9.58
N SER A 52 2.29 -11.53 -8.27
CA SER A 52 3.03 -10.56 -7.48
C SER A 52 4.41 -11.09 -7.10
N ASP A 53 5.44 -10.27 -7.31
CA ASP A 53 6.81 -10.56 -6.88
C ASP A 53 6.98 -10.42 -5.37
N THR A 54 6.14 -9.61 -4.73
CA THR A 54 6.14 -9.44 -3.28
C THR A 54 5.18 -10.43 -2.60
N PRO A 55 5.49 -10.93 -1.40
CA PRO A 55 4.55 -11.74 -0.64
C PRO A 55 3.25 -10.97 -0.40
N VAL A 56 2.11 -11.58 -0.72
CA VAL A 56 0.79 -10.96 -0.60
C VAL A 56 -0.04 -11.68 0.45
N LEU A 57 -0.39 -10.98 1.52
CA LEU A 57 -1.32 -11.48 2.52
C LEU A 57 -2.74 -11.08 2.12
N VAL A 58 -3.58 -12.06 1.81
CA VAL A 58 -4.98 -11.86 1.47
C VAL A 58 -5.84 -12.12 2.70
N ASP A 59 -6.58 -11.11 3.14
CA ASP A 59 -7.61 -11.18 4.17
C ASP A 59 -8.99 -11.42 3.53
N PHE A 60 -9.55 -12.60 3.82
CA PHE A 60 -10.89 -12.99 3.41
C PHE A 60 -11.89 -12.55 4.48
N TRP A 61 -12.66 -11.52 4.16
CA TRP A 61 -13.57 -10.84 5.08
C TRP A 61 -14.98 -10.74 4.51
N ALA A 62 -15.93 -10.35 5.35
CA ALA A 62 -17.29 -9.97 4.95
C ALA A 62 -17.84 -8.88 5.87
N ALA A 63 -18.80 -8.09 5.40
CA ALA A 63 -19.38 -6.99 6.18
C ALA A 63 -20.12 -7.46 7.46
N TRP A 64 -20.71 -8.66 7.41
CA TRP A 64 -21.43 -9.27 8.54
C TRP A 64 -20.50 -9.93 9.58
N CYS A 65 -19.19 -10.00 9.31
CA CYS A 65 -18.22 -10.61 10.21
C CYS A 65 -17.77 -9.64 11.30
N GLY A 66 -18.30 -9.81 12.51
CA GLY A 66 -17.89 -9.05 13.70
C GLY A 66 -16.38 -9.08 13.97
N PRO A 67 -15.76 -10.28 14.09
CA PRO A 67 -14.33 -10.40 14.35
C PRO A 67 -13.42 -9.79 13.27
N CYS A 68 -13.85 -9.79 12.01
CA CYS A 68 -13.08 -9.24 10.89
C CYS A 68 -12.83 -7.72 11.04
N ARG A 69 -13.78 -6.99 11.63
CA ARG A 69 -13.62 -5.56 11.91
C ARG A 69 -12.49 -5.26 12.88
N MET A 70 -12.16 -6.20 13.78
CA MET A 70 -11.03 -6.06 14.71
C MET A 70 -9.68 -6.38 14.06
N VAL A 71 -9.65 -7.26 13.05
CA VAL A 71 -8.43 -7.60 12.29
C VAL A 71 -8.02 -6.47 11.35
N ALA A 72 -8.99 -5.74 10.79
CA ALA A 72 -8.73 -4.67 9.83
C ALA A 72 -7.64 -3.65 10.26
N PRO A 73 -7.72 -3.02 11.45
CA PRO A 73 -6.67 -2.08 11.90
C PRO A 73 -5.32 -2.78 12.16
N VAL A 74 -5.33 -4.04 12.61
CA VAL A 74 -4.10 -4.82 12.83
C VAL A 74 -3.36 -5.05 11.51
N LEU A 75 -4.09 -5.36 10.43
CA LEU A 75 -3.49 -5.54 9.11
C LEU A 75 -2.95 -4.23 8.54
N GLU A 76 -3.61 -3.10 8.81
CA GLU A 76 -3.11 -1.77 8.44
C GLU A 76 -1.80 -1.43 9.18
N GLU A 77 -1.72 -1.74 10.48
CA GLU A 77 -0.47 -1.61 11.23
C GLU A 77 0.65 -2.47 10.66
N ILE A 78 0.37 -3.75 10.38
CA ILE A 78 1.36 -4.66 9.77
C ILE A 78 1.83 -4.13 8.41
N ALA A 79 0.91 -3.62 7.59
CA ALA A 79 1.25 -3.03 6.31
C ALA A 79 2.14 -1.79 6.47
N ASN A 80 1.89 -0.97 7.47
CA ASN A 80 2.71 0.22 7.77
C ASN A 80 4.10 -0.15 8.32
N GLU A 81 4.19 -1.18 9.17
CA GLU A 81 5.45 -1.64 9.75
C GLU A 81 6.35 -2.35 8.73
N GLN A 82 5.75 -3.19 7.88
CA GLN A 82 6.48 -3.98 6.88
C GLN A 82 6.66 -3.25 5.55
N GLY A 83 5.84 -2.24 5.28
CA GLY A 83 5.90 -1.41 4.07
C GLY A 83 5.86 -2.24 2.80
N GLU A 84 6.82 -2.00 1.90
CA GLU A 84 6.92 -2.65 0.59
C GLU A 84 7.32 -4.13 0.65
N LYS A 85 7.65 -4.66 1.83
CA LYS A 85 8.08 -6.07 1.96
C LYS A 85 6.91 -7.06 1.93
N VAL A 86 5.70 -6.61 2.23
CA VAL A 86 4.48 -7.43 2.18
C VAL A 86 3.33 -6.58 1.65
N LYS A 87 2.58 -7.13 0.70
CA LYS A 87 1.37 -6.50 0.20
C LYS A 87 0.18 -7.03 0.97
N ILE A 88 -0.65 -6.15 1.52
CA ILE A 88 -1.91 -6.55 2.15
C ILE A 88 -3.03 -6.38 1.14
N ALA A 89 -3.77 -7.46 0.90
CA ALA A 89 -4.94 -7.48 0.04
C ALA A 89 -6.17 -7.90 0.85
N LYS A 90 -7.34 -7.37 0.48
CA LYS A 90 -8.63 -7.70 1.10
C LYS A 90 -9.57 -8.21 0.05
N LEU A 91 -10.17 -9.37 0.30
CA LEU A 91 -11.15 -9.99 -0.58
C LEU A 91 -12.46 -10.20 0.19
N ASP A 92 -13.53 -9.60 -0.33
CA ASP A 92 -14.88 -9.82 0.19
C ASP A 92 -15.40 -11.16 -0.33
N VAL A 93 -15.67 -12.11 0.57
CA VAL A 93 -16.13 -13.46 0.21
C VAL A 93 -17.56 -13.48 -0.33
N ASP A 94 -18.40 -12.49 0.01
CA ASP A 94 -19.78 -12.41 -0.49
C ASP A 94 -19.79 -11.93 -1.94
N ALA A 95 -18.92 -10.97 -2.27
CA ALA A 95 -18.79 -10.43 -3.62
C ALA A 95 -17.93 -11.33 -4.54
N ASN A 96 -17.06 -12.16 -3.96
CA ASN A 96 -16.08 -12.97 -4.69
C ASN A 96 -16.11 -14.46 -4.25
N PRO A 97 -17.26 -15.14 -4.41
CA PRO A 97 -17.43 -16.51 -3.93
C PRO A 97 -16.59 -17.52 -4.72
N ILE A 98 -16.19 -17.20 -5.95
CA ILE A 98 -15.40 -18.09 -6.81
C ILE A 98 -14.00 -18.24 -6.23
N THR A 99 -13.32 -17.13 -5.92
CA THR A 99 -11.98 -17.18 -5.31
C THR A 99 -12.04 -17.77 -3.90
N ALA A 100 -13.03 -17.40 -3.09
CA ALA A 100 -13.21 -17.97 -1.76
C ALA A 100 -13.37 -19.50 -1.82
N GLY A 101 -14.22 -20.00 -2.74
CA GLY A 101 -14.41 -21.43 -2.98
C GLY A 101 -13.15 -22.12 -3.49
N ARG A 102 -12.41 -21.51 -4.42
CA ARG A 102 -11.17 -22.05 -4.99
C ARG A 102 -10.09 -22.32 -3.93
N PHE A 103 -9.97 -21.43 -2.93
CA PHE A 103 -9.01 -21.60 -1.83
C PHE A 103 -9.58 -22.33 -0.61
N GLY A 104 -10.84 -22.77 -0.70
CA GLY A 104 -11.52 -23.52 0.36
C GLY A 104 -11.80 -22.69 1.61
N VAL A 105 -12.05 -21.40 1.46
CA VAL A 105 -12.38 -20.51 2.57
C VAL A 105 -13.84 -20.76 2.98
N ARG A 106 -14.03 -21.49 4.08
CA ARG A 106 -15.34 -21.85 4.64
C ARG A 106 -15.69 -21.12 5.93
N SER A 107 -14.70 -20.46 6.53
CA SER A 107 -14.81 -19.73 7.78
C SER A 107 -14.07 -18.40 7.64
N ILE A 108 -14.66 -17.33 8.12
CA ILE A 108 -14.04 -16.00 8.14
C ILE A 108 -13.90 -15.50 9.59
N PRO A 109 -12.85 -14.73 9.92
CA PRO A 109 -11.76 -14.29 9.04
C PRO A 109 -10.80 -15.43 8.69
N THR A 110 -10.34 -15.49 7.45
CA THR A 110 -9.22 -16.35 7.03
C THR A 110 -8.21 -15.48 6.32
N MET A 111 -6.93 -15.64 6.65
CA MET A 111 -5.83 -14.94 6.00
C MET A 111 -4.93 -15.96 5.33
N ILE A 112 -4.64 -15.76 4.05
CA ILE A 112 -3.77 -16.64 3.28
C ILE A 112 -2.62 -15.83 2.74
N LEU A 113 -1.40 -16.27 3.01
CA LEU A 113 -0.19 -15.66 2.48
C LEU A 113 0.19 -16.35 1.17
N PHE A 114 0.37 -15.55 0.13
CA PHE A 114 0.86 -15.98 -1.15
C PHE A 114 2.31 -15.51 -1.36
N LYS A 115 3.16 -16.40 -1.85
CA LYS A 115 4.53 -16.09 -2.27
C LYS A 115 4.86 -16.87 -3.53
N ASN A 116 5.39 -16.20 -4.55
CA ASN A 116 5.72 -16.81 -5.85
C ASN A 116 4.53 -17.57 -6.48
N GLY A 117 3.34 -16.98 -6.40
CA GLY A 117 2.11 -17.57 -6.93
C GLY A 117 1.59 -18.83 -6.20
N ARG A 118 2.16 -19.17 -5.05
CA ARG A 118 1.75 -20.33 -4.22
C ARG A 118 1.35 -19.89 -2.82
N GLU A 119 0.48 -20.67 -2.21
CA GLU A 119 0.15 -20.53 -0.79
C GLU A 119 1.36 -20.90 0.07
N ALA A 120 1.80 -19.96 0.90
CA ALA A 120 2.97 -20.09 1.75
C ALA A 120 2.57 -20.41 3.20
N ASP A 121 1.52 -19.77 3.70
CA ASP A 121 0.93 -20.05 5.03
C ASP A 121 -0.55 -19.66 5.03
N ARG A 122 -1.31 -20.23 5.96
CA ARG A 122 -2.74 -20.00 6.16
C ARG A 122 -3.05 -19.86 7.63
N VAL A 123 -3.80 -18.82 7.95
CA VAL A 123 -4.26 -18.52 9.30
C VAL A 123 -5.79 -18.42 9.28
N VAL A 124 -6.45 -19.27 10.05
CA VAL A 124 -7.91 -19.28 10.15
C VAL A 124 -8.30 -18.75 11.52
N GLY A 125 -9.20 -17.76 11.53
CA GLY A 125 -9.67 -17.09 12.73
C GLY A 125 -8.94 -15.78 13.04
N TYR A 126 -9.36 -15.16 14.14
CA TYR A 126 -8.76 -13.94 14.66
C TYR A 126 -7.45 -14.28 15.40
N HIS A 127 -6.38 -13.57 15.07
CA HIS A 127 -5.11 -13.66 15.79
C HIS A 127 -4.58 -12.26 16.11
N PRO A 128 -3.88 -12.09 17.25
CA PRO A 128 -3.25 -10.83 17.60
C PRO A 128 -2.05 -10.53 16.66
N LYS A 129 -1.68 -9.26 16.57
CA LYS A 129 -0.61 -8.76 15.69
C LYS A 129 0.68 -9.57 15.79
N GLU A 130 1.11 -9.88 17.01
CA GLU A 130 2.36 -10.60 17.28
C GLU A 130 2.39 -12.00 16.66
N GLN A 131 1.25 -12.71 16.67
CA GLN A 131 1.15 -14.04 16.08
C GLN A 131 1.16 -13.95 14.55
N LEU A 132 0.48 -12.96 13.98
CA LEU A 132 0.53 -12.69 12.54
C LEU A 132 1.95 -12.34 12.09
N LEU A 133 2.65 -11.47 12.82
CA LEU A 133 4.03 -11.12 12.51
C LEU A 133 4.96 -12.33 12.60
N LYS A 134 4.82 -13.20 13.61
CA LYS A 134 5.58 -14.45 13.71
C LYS A 134 5.36 -15.36 12.50
N LYS A 135 4.12 -15.42 12.01
CA LYS A 135 3.75 -16.18 10.80
C LYS A 135 4.32 -15.56 9.53
N LEU A 136 4.34 -14.23 9.44
CA LEU A 136 4.84 -13.53 8.25
C LEU A 136 6.38 -13.49 8.17
N GLN A 137 7.08 -13.33 9.30
CA GLN A 137 8.55 -13.23 9.37
C GLN A 137 9.34 -14.22 8.48
N PRO A 138 9.07 -15.54 8.48
CA PRO A 138 9.81 -16.49 7.65
C PRO A 138 9.65 -16.22 6.14
N HIS A 139 8.55 -15.60 5.72
CA HIS A 139 8.26 -15.35 4.31
C HIS A 139 8.75 -13.98 3.82
N ILE A 140 8.77 -12.97 4.72
CA ILE A 140 9.21 -11.60 4.41
C ILE A 140 10.74 -11.49 4.39
N THR A 141 11.44 -12.26 5.22
CA THR A 141 12.91 -12.15 5.38
C THR A 141 13.68 -12.95 4.32
N GLY A 142 12.98 -13.77 3.52
CA GLY A 142 13.55 -14.68 2.53
C GLY A 142 13.51 -14.17 1.08
N THR A 143 13.73 -12.88 0.84
CA THR A 143 13.79 -12.30 -0.52
C THR A 143 15.02 -11.42 -0.67
N ALA A 144 16.19 -12.00 -0.37
CA ALA A 144 17.51 -11.44 -0.68
C ALA A 144 18.52 -12.52 -1.14
N ALA A 145 18.05 -13.69 -1.58
CA ALA A 145 18.92 -14.76 -2.04
C ALA A 145 18.25 -15.58 -3.15
N ALA A 146 18.54 -15.21 -4.39
CA ALA A 146 18.88 -16.07 -5.54
C ALA A 146 18.85 -15.22 -6.81
#